data_AF-A0A8J7CC53-F1
#
_entry.id   AF-A0A8J7CC53-F1
#
_cell.length_a   1.000
_cell.length_b   1.000
_cell.length_c   1.000
_cell.angle_alpha   90.00
_cell.angle_beta   90.00
_cell.angle_gamma   90.00
#
_symmetry.space_group_name_H-M   'P 1'
#
loop_
_entity.id
_entity.type
_entity.pdbx_description
1 polymer ?
#
loop_
_entity_poly.entity_id
_entity_poly.type
_entity_poly.pdbx_seq_one_letter_code
_entity_poly.pdbx_strand_id
1 'polypeptide(L)'
;MTSFQGWLYAVWGATIAGWGIFLTFIAHIPFKRHEKWAWNCLVVGLGVWFVLDTGISWQYGVTFNVFFNVVVVLATGMPLIFTRKAFVG
;
A
#
# COMPACT_ATOMS: atom_id res chain seq x y z
N MET A 1 -23.00 -15.45 0.00
CA MET A 1 -21.54 -15.47 0.27
C MET A 1 -21.21 -16.82 0.87
N THR A 2 -20.32 -17.60 0.25
CA THR A 2 -19.96 -18.92 0.80
C THR A 2 -19.11 -18.74 2.06
N SER A 3 -19.09 -19.73 2.95
CA SER A 3 -18.22 -19.71 4.15
C SER A 3 -16.75 -19.49 3.78
N PHE A 4 -16.33 -20.00 2.61
CA PHE A 4 -14.99 -19.77 2.06
C PHE A 4 -14.74 -18.31 1.67
N GLN A 5 -15.67 -17.67 0.97
CA GLN A 5 -15.57 -16.24 0.64
C GLN A 5 -15.53 -15.37 1.91
N GLY A 6 -16.37 -15.70 2.91
CA GLY A 6 -16.37 -15.01 4.21
C GLY A 6 -15.03 -15.09 4.93
N TRP A 7 -14.46 -16.29 5.02
CA TRP A 7 -13.12 -16.49 5.57
C TRP A 7 -12.04 -15.73 4.78
N LEU A 8 -12.10 -15.77 3.45
CA LEU A 8 -11.12 -15.10 2.58
C LEU A 8 -11.11 -13.58 2.79
N TYR A 9 -12.28 -12.94 2.86
CA TYR A 9 -12.36 -11.51 3.17
C TYR A 9 -11.96 -11.18 4.61
N ALA A 10 -12.23 -12.05 5.58
CA ALA A 10 -11.82 -11.85 6.96
C ALA A 10 -10.28 -11.88 7.12
N VAL A 11 -9.62 -12.87 6.51
CA VAL A 11 -8.15 -12.97 6.50
C VAL A 11 -7.54 -11.80 5.75
N TRP A 12 -8.10 -11.44 4.59
CA TRP A 12 -7.64 -10.27 3.82
C TRP A 12 -7.78 -8.97 4.62
N GLY A 13 -8.92 -8.78 5.30
CA GLY A 13 -9.15 -7.63 6.18
C GLY A 13 -8.16 -7.58 7.35
N ALA A 14 -7.84 -8.72 7.96
CA ALA A 14 -6.82 -8.79 9.02
C ALA A 14 -5.42 -8.41 8.49
N THR A 15 -5.07 -8.83 7.27
CA THR A 15 -3.81 -8.43 6.62
C THR A 15 -3.76 -6.92 6.33
N ILE A 16 -4.83 -6.33 5.79
CA ILE A 16 -4.92 -4.89 5.54
C ILE A 16 -4.82 -4.10 6.85
N ALA A 17 -5.46 -4.56 7.93
CA ALA A 17 -5.37 -3.92 9.24
C ALA A 17 -3.94 -3.96 9.79
N GLY A 18 -3.26 -5.11 9.71
CA GLY A 18 -1.86 -5.25 10.09
C GLY A 18 -0.95 -4.33 9.26
N TRP A 19 -1.16 -4.27 7.95
CA TRP A 19 -0.44 -3.38 7.05
C TRP A 19 -0.64 -1.90 7.44
N GLY A 20 -1.87 -1.49 7.74
CA GLY A 20 -2.18 -0.13 8.22
C GLY A 20 -1.45 0.23 9.52
N ILE A 21 -1.35 -0.71 10.46
CA ILE A 21 -0.59 -0.52 11.71
C ILE A 21 0.89 -0.33 11.40
N PHE A 22 1.50 -1.20 10.58
CA PHE A 22 2.91 -1.09 10.21
C PHE A 22 3.22 0.22 9.49
N LEU A 23 2.39 0.60 8.53
CA LEU A 23 2.52 1.88 7.83
C LEU A 23 2.44 3.06 8.80
N THR A 24 1.54 3.00 9.79
CA THR A 24 1.41 4.05 10.80
C THR A 24 2.69 4.18 11.62
N PHE A 25 3.26 3.07 12.10
CA PHE A 25 4.52 3.10 12.85
C PHE A 25 5.69 3.62 12.02
N ILE A 26 5.81 3.19 10.76
CA ILE A 26 6.85 3.63 9.84
C ILE A 26 6.67 5.13 9.51
N ALA A 27 5.46 5.59 9.28
CA ALA A 27 5.16 6.99 9.00
C ALA A 27 5.34 7.91 10.23
N HIS A 28 5.08 7.42 11.44
CA HIS A 28 5.11 8.27 12.63
C HIS A 28 6.52 8.50 13.19
N ILE A 29 7.36 7.46 13.17
CA ILE A 29 8.69 7.50 13.81
C ILE A 29 9.79 7.70 12.75
N PRO A 30 10.17 6.68 11.95
CA PRO A 30 11.35 6.77 11.10
C PRO A 30 11.12 7.70 9.89
N PHE A 31 9.88 7.86 9.42
CA PHE A 31 9.58 8.87 8.40
C PHE A 31 9.75 10.29 8.96
N LYS A 32 9.27 10.56 10.18
CA LYS A 32 9.49 11.87 10.84
C LYS A 32 10.97 12.15 11.14
N ARG A 33 11.78 11.10 11.31
CA ARG A 33 13.24 11.19 11.52
C ARG A 33 14.04 11.25 10.22
N HIS A 34 13.39 11.36 9.07
CA HIS A 34 14.04 11.43 7.76
C HIS A 34 14.90 10.20 7.41
N GLU A 35 14.56 9.02 7.96
CA GLU A 35 15.34 7.81 7.73
C GLU A 35 15.11 7.23 6.32
N LYS A 36 16.19 7.10 5.54
CA LYS A 36 16.16 6.61 4.14
C LYS A 36 15.46 5.25 3.98
N TRP A 37 15.64 4.33 4.93
CA TRP A 37 15.03 3.00 4.84
C TRP A 37 13.51 3.05 4.95
N ALA A 38 12.94 3.97 5.73
CA ALA A 38 11.50 4.09 5.88
C ALA A 38 10.85 4.55 4.57
N TRP A 39 11.47 5.52 3.89
CA TRP A 39 11.04 5.94 2.56
C TRP A 39 11.14 4.78 1.56
N ASN A 40 12.27 4.06 1.51
CA ASN A 40 12.44 2.90 0.64
C ASN A 40 11.40 1.80 0.93
N CYS A 41 11.12 1.52 2.21
CA CYS A 41 10.16 0.51 2.63
C CYS A 41 8.75 0.88 2.16
N LEU A 42 8.35 2.14 2.30
CA LEU A 42 7.05 2.63 1.83
C LEU A 42 6.94 2.57 0.30
N VAL A 43 7.97 3.02 -0.43
CA VAL A 43 7.94 3.02 -1.91
C VAL A 43 7.95 1.60 -2.48
N VAL A 44 8.83 0.73 -1.99
CA VAL A 44 8.92 -0.66 -2.45
C VAL A 44 7.66 -1.43 -2.04
N GLY A 45 7.19 -1.27 -0.81
CA GLY A 45 5.98 -1.93 -0.31
C GLY A 45 4.73 -1.51 -1.08
N LEU A 46 4.53 -0.21 -1.28
CA LEU A 46 3.41 0.32 -2.06
C LEU A 46 3.50 -0.12 -3.54
N GLY A 47 4.70 -0.10 -4.12
CA GLY A 47 4.93 -0.51 -5.50
C GLY A 47 4.65 -1.99 -5.74
N VAL A 48 5.16 -2.87 -4.87
CA VAL A 48 4.90 -4.32 -4.95
C VAL A 48 3.41 -4.62 -4.78
N TRP A 49 2.76 -4.02 -3.77
CA TRP A 49 1.33 -4.18 -3.57
C TRP A 49 0.54 -3.73 -4.81
N PHE A 50 0.81 -2.54 -5.34
CA PHE A 50 0.11 -2.01 -6.49
C PHE A 50 0.26 -2.88 -7.73
N VAL A 51 1.47 -3.33 -8.05
CA VAL A 51 1.74 -4.17 -9.23
C VAL A 51 1.01 -5.51 -9.12
N LEU A 52 1.09 -6.16 -7.95
CA LEU A 52 0.44 -7.46 -7.75
C LEU A 52 -1.08 -7.36 -7.73
N ASP A 53 -1.64 -6.46 -6.91
CA ASP A 53 -3.09 -6.34 -6.73
C ASP A 53 -3.77 -5.84 -8.01
N THR A 54 -3.18 -4.83 -8.67
CA THR A 54 -3.71 -4.29 -9.92
C THR A 54 -3.52 -5.25 -11.09
N GLY A 55 -2.39 -5.96 -11.16
CA GLY A 55 -2.14 -6.96 -12.19
C GLY A 55 -3.14 -8.11 -12.13
N ILE A 56 -3.39 -8.64 -10.93
CA ILE A 56 -4.41 -9.68 -10.70
C ILE A 56 -5.80 -9.11 -11.02
N SER A 57 -6.15 -7.93 -10.51
CA SER A 57 -7.46 -7.32 -10.75
C SER A 57 -7.74 -7.10 -12.24
N TRP A 58 -6.73 -6.72 -13.00
CA TRP A 58 -6.81 -6.58 -14.46
C TRP A 58 -7.06 -7.93 -15.14
N GLN A 59 -6.31 -8.97 -14.76
CA GLN A 59 -6.48 -10.33 -15.31
C GLN A 59 -7.88 -10.90 -15.07
N TYR A 60 -8.47 -10.64 -13.90
CA TYR A 60 -9.82 -11.09 -13.56
C TYR A 60 -10.93 -10.13 -14.04
N GLY A 61 -10.59 -9.05 -14.77
CA GLY A 61 -11.57 -8.10 -15.32
C GLY A 61 -12.23 -7.18 -14.28
N VAL A 62 -11.67 -7.08 -13.07
CA VAL A 62 -12.20 -6.28 -11.95
C VAL A 62 -11.72 -4.83 -12.09
N THR A 63 -12.27 -4.11 -13.08
CA THR A 63 -11.86 -2.74 -13.44
C THR A 63 -12.07 -1.72 -12.32
N PHE A 64 -13.08 -1.92 -11.46
CA PHE A 64 -13.29 -1.08 -10.28
C PHE A 64 -12.09 -1.13 -9.33
N ASN A 65 -11.55 -2.33 -9.07
CA ASN A 65 -10.41 -2.47 -8.15
C ASN A 65 -9.13 -1.87 -8.74
N VAL A 66 -8.95 -1.99 -10.06
CA VAL A 66 -7.87 -1.31 -10.78
C VAL A 66 -7.93 0.21 -10.57
N PHE A 67 -9.10 0.82 -10.77
CA PHE A 67 -9.27 2.26 -10.56
C PHE A 67 -9.04 2.66 -9.10
N PHE A 68 -9.59 1.90 -8.16
CA PHE A 68 -9.39 2.11 -6.73
C PHE A 68 -7.91 2.09 -6.35
N ASN A 69 -7.16 1.10 -6.81
CA ASN A 69 -5.73 0.99 -6.55
C ASN A 69 -4.93 2.17 -7.10
N VAL A 70 -5.28 2.65 -8.29
CA VAL A 70 -4.67 3.85 -8.88
C VAL A 70 -4.90 5.06 -7.99
N VAL A 71 -6.13 5.27 -7.50
CA VAL A 71 -6.44 6.38 -6.59
C VAL A 71 -5.63 6.27 -5.29
N VAL A 72 -5.53 5.07 -4.70
CA VAL A 72 -4.74 4.83 -3.49
C VAL A 72 -3.26 5.15 -3.71
N VAL A 73 -2.68 4.70 -4.82
CA VAL A 73 -1.27 4.98 -5.14
C VAL A 73 -1.04 6.46 -5.43
N LEU A 74 -1.99 7.16 -6.04
CA LEU A 74 -1.87 8.60 -6.23
C LEU A 74 -1.92 9.33 -4.89
N ALA A 75 -2.87 8.98 -4.02
CA ALA A 75 -3.03 9.60 -2.71
C ALA A 75 -1.83 9.36 -1.77
N THR A 76 -1.23 8.18 -1.82
CA THR A 76 -0.10 7.80 -0.94
C THR A 76 1.26 8.06 -1.59
N GLY A 77 1.39 7.83 -2.89
CA GLY A 77 2.61 7.98 -3.68
C GLY A 77 2.98 9.43 -3.97
N MET A 78 2.02 10.33 -4.18
CA MET A 78 2.33 11.76 -4.37
C MET A 78 3.08 12.35 -3.17
N PRO A 79 2.61 12.22 -1.91
CA PRO A 79 3.37 12.67 -0.75
C PRO A 79 4.78 12.07 -0.69
N LEU A 80 4.93 10.77 -0.97
CA LEU A 80 6.23 10.08 -0.99
C LEU A 80 7.18 10.67 -2.02
N ILE A 81 6.69 11.01 -3.22
CA ILE A 81 7.52 11.61 -4.27
C ILE A 81 7.96 13.02 -3.87
N PHE A 82 7.04 13.83 -3.31
CA PHE A 82 7.36 15.19 -2.88
C PHE A 82 8.33 15.22 -1.69
N THR A 83 8.22 14.27 -0.77
CA THR A 83 9.14 14.18 0.36
C THR A 83 10.49 13.58 -0.01
N ARG A 84 10.65 12.92 -1.17
CA ARG A 84 11.89 12.25 -1.59
C ARG A 84 13.16 13.07 -1.35
N LYS A 85 13.13 14.37 -1.63
CA LYS A 85 14.28 15.28 -1.44
C LYS A 85 14.71 15.41 0.03
N ALA A 86 13.78 15.30 0.97
CA ALA A 86 14.06 15.39 2.40
C ALA A 86 14.65 14.11 2.99
N PHE A 87 14.63 12.99 2.24
CA PHE A 87 15.12 11.69 2.71
C PHE A 87 16.35 11.23 1.95
N VAL A 88 16.38 11.43 0.62
CA VAL A 88 17.42 10.88 -0.26
C VAL A 88 18.44 11.95 -0.70
N GLY A 89 18.09 13.23 -0.55
CA GLY A 89 18.96 14.39 -0.84
C GLY A 89 20.09 14.58 0.16
#